data_AF-A0A356EMP9-F1
#
_entry.id   AF-A0A356EMP9-F1
#
_cell.length_a   1.000
_cell.length_b   1.000
_cell.length_c   1.000
_cell.angle_alpha   90.00
_cell.angle_beta   90.00
_cell.angle_gamma   90.00
#
_symmetry.space_group_name_H-M   'P 1'
#
loop_
_entity.id
_entity.type
_entity.pdbx_description
1 polymer ?
#
loop_
_entity_poly.entity_id
_entity_poly.type
_entity_poly.pdbx_seq_one_letter_code
_entity_poly.pdbx_strand_id
1 'polypeptide(L)' 'MTRGTGLIDNIVFDRRATTELTGRGGVVDLVRRLNLSIDEAAAVSEHMPVWVEASVFEGGQSGRIAADDANHRR' A
#
# COMPACT_ATOMS: atom_id res chain seq x y z
N MET A 1 12.23 -15.67 8.47
CA MET A 1 10.84 -15.25 8.22
C MET A 1 10.11 -14.95 9.51
N THR A 2 9.53 -13.77 9.69
CA THR A 2 8.35 -13.65 10.57
C THR A 2 7.35 -14.67 10.08
N ARG A 3 7.21 -15.79 10.81
CA ARG A 3 6.49 -17.00 10.39
C ARG A 3 4.97 -16.81 10.31
N GLY A 4 4.50 -15.70 9.71
CA GLY A 4 3.11 -15.28 9.72
C GLY A 4 2.56 -14.97 11.11
N THR A 5 3.41 -14.88 12.13
CA THR A 5 2.99 -14.74 13.54
C THR A 5 3.04 -13.29 14.04
N GLY A 6 3.65 -12.37 13.30
CA GLY A 6 3.76 -10.96 13.65
C GLY A 6 3.12 -10.05 12.59
N LEU A 7 2.31 -9.08 13.04
CA LEU A 7 1.77 -8.01 12.19
C LEU A 7 2.77 -6.84 12.16
N ILE A 8 3.86 -6.99 11.41
CA ILE A 8 4.93 -5.98 11.37
C ILE A 8 4.70 -4.97 10.25
N ASP A 9 4.31 -5.44 9.07
CA ASP A 9 4.17 -4.61 7.86
C ASP A 9 2.71 -4.17 7.66
N ASN A 10 2.47 -2.87 7.53
CA ASN A 10 1.13 -2.29 7.43
C ASN A 10 1.07 -1.19 6.35
N ILE A 11 -0.07 -1.11 5.65
CA ILE A 11 -0.39 -0.01 4.74
C ILE A 11 -1.50 0.82 5.36
N VAL A 12 -1.26 2.12 5.56
CA VAL A 12 -2.18 3.06 6.21
C VAL A 12 -2.41 4.27 5.30
N PHE A 13 -3.66 4.69 5.15
CA PHE A 13 -4.08 5.79 4.29
C PHE A 13 -5.28 6.53 4.88
N ASP A 14 -5.48 7.79 4.47
CA ASP A 14 -6.68 8.55 4.83
C ASP A 14 -7.85 8.15 3.93
N ARG A 15 -8.96 7.73 4.54
CA ARG A 15 -10.13 7.22 3.80
C ARG A 15 -10.85 8.30 2.98
N ARG A 16 -10.76 9.57 3.37
CA ARG A 16 -11.43 10.68 2.68
C ARG A 16 -10.60 11.18 1.51
N ALA A 17 -9.28 11.11 1.62
CA ALA A 17 -8.34 11.46 0.58
C ALA A 17 -8.13 10.34 -0.44
N THR A 18 -8.29 9.07 -0.06
CA THR A 18 -8.00 7.92 -0.92
C THR A 18 -9.25 7.07 -1.19
N THR A 19 -10.20 7.66 -1.93
CA THR A 19 -11.48 7.01 -2.27
C THR A 19 -11.35 5.91 -3.33
N GLU A 20 -10.18 5.80 -3.95
CA GLU A 20 -9.84 4.86 -5.01
C GLU A 20 -9.63 3.44 -4.46
N LEU A 21 -9.43 3.29 -3.16
CA LEU A 21 -9.16 2.01 -2.53
C LEU A 21 -10.44 1.17 -2.44
N THR A 22 -10.39 -0.03 -2.98
CA THR A 22 -11.58 -0.91 -3.08
C THR A 22 -11.90 -1.65 -1.78
N GLY A 23 -11.05 -1.49 -0.76
CA GLY A 23 -11.10 -2.24 0.49
C GLY A 23 -10.50 -3.64 0.40
N ARG A 24 -9.98 -4.04 -0.77
CA ARG A 24 -9.25 -5.30 -0.94
C ARG A 24 -7.77 -5.10 -0.63
N GLY A 25 -7.18 -6.11 0.03
CA GLY A 25 -5.78 -6.13 0.39
C GLY A 25 -5.46 -7.31 1.29
N GLY A 26 -4.21 -7.43 1.69
CA GLY A 26 -3.76 -8.47 2.61
C GLY A 26 -2.27 -8.77 2.48
N VAL A 27 -1.88 -9.94 2.92
CA VAL A 27 -0.51 -10.45 2.83
C VAL A 27 -0.37 -11.34 1.59
N VAL A 28 0.73 -11.20 0.86
CA VAL A 28 1.08 -12.07 -0.25
C VAL A 28 2.02 -13.17 0.25
N ASP A 29 1.53 -14.41 0.28
CA ASP A 29 2.37 -15.57 0.58
C ASP A 29 3.11 -16.04 -0.69
N LEU A 30 4.29 -15.47 -0.90
CA LEU A 30 5.17 -15.83 -2.02
C LEU A 30 5.79 -17.22 -1.88
N VAL A 31 5.95 -17.74 -0.66
CA VAL A 31 6.48 -19.09 -0.43
C VAL A 31 5.55 -20.11 -1.06
N ARG A 32 4.24 -20.01 -0.75
CA ARG A 32 3.23 -20.89 -1.34
C ARG A 32 3.02 -20.62 -2.82
N ARG A 33 3.00 -19.34 -3.23
CA ARG A 33 2.69 -18.97 -4.62
C ARG A 33 3.79 -19.35 -5.61
N LEU A 34 5.05 -19.32 -5.19
CA LEU A 34 6.21 -19.67 -6.00
C LEU A 34 6.79 -21.05 -5.65
N ASN A 35 6.17 -21.75 -4.70
CA ASN A 35 6.60 -23.06 -4.20
C ASN A 35 8.07 -23.09 -3.77
N LEU A 36 8.49 -22.06 -3.03
CA LEU A 36 9.85 -21.92 -2.55
C LEU A 36 10.09 -22.80 -1.33
N SER A 37 11.30 -23.33 -1.21
CA SER A 37 11.81 -23.80 0.07
C SER A 37 11.96 -22.64 1.06
N ILE A 38 12.02 -22.96 2.35
CA ILE A 38 12.23 -21.96 3.39
C ILE A 38 13.57 -21.22 3.18
N ASP A 39 14.61 -21.93 2.74
CA ASP A 39 15.94 -21.37 2.53
C ASP A 39 15.97 -20.41 1.33
N GLU A 40 15.35 -20.79 0.21
CA GLU A 40 15.21 -19.89 -0.96
C GLU A 40 14.43 -18.64 -0.60
N ALA A 41 13.35 -18.80 0.16
CA ALA A 41 12.54 -17.66 0.54
C ALA A 41 13.25 -16.74 1.55
N ALA A 42 14.02 -17.32 2.48
CA ALA A 42 14.85 -16.58 3.45
C ALA A 42 16.03 -15.85 2.77
N ALA A 43 16.55 -16.37 1.66
CA ALA A 43 17.57 -15.68 0.88
C ALA A 43 17.05 -14.39 0.21
N VAL A 44 15.73 -14.31 -0.02
CA VAL A 44 15.10 -13.12 -0.62
C VAL A 44 14.62 -12.14 0.45
N SER A 45 13.87 -12.62 1.46
CA SER A 45 13.27 -11.77 2.47
C SER A 45 12.84 -12.53 3.73
N GLU A 46 12.98 -11.90 4.88
CA GLU A 46 12.40 -12.38 6.13
C GLU A 46 10.93 -11.96 6.35
N HIS A 47 10.41 -11.08 5.51
CA HIS A 47 9.06 -10.51 5.60
C HIS A 47 8.16 -10.93 4.44
N MET A 48 6.85 -10.99 4.69
CA MET A 48 5.86 -11.19 3.64
C MET A 48 5.32 -9.83 3.16
N PRO A 49 5.25 -9.59 1.84
CA PRO A 49 4.67 -8.35 1.33
C PRO A 49 3.21 -8.18 1.73
N VAL A 50 2.81 -6.94 2.01
CA VAL A 50 1.41 -6.53 2.10
C VAL A 50 1.01 -5.76 0.85
N TRP A 51 -0.26 -5.87 0.46
CA TRP A 51 -0.79 -5.22 -0.73
C TRP A 51 -2.19 -4.65 -0.48
N VAL A 52 -2.57 -3.66 -1.28
CA VAL A 52 -3.93 -3.12 -1.36
C VAL A 52 -4.31 -2.95 -2.82
N GLU A 53 -5.60 -3.02 -3.11
CA GLU A 53 -6.13 -2.75 -4.44
C GLU A 53 -6.70 -1.33 -4.53
N ALA A 54 -6.30 -0.62 -5.58
CA ALA A 54 -6.81 0.71 -5.89
C ALA A 54 -7.31 0.79 -7.33
N SER A 55 -8.34 1.59 -7.54
CA SER A 55 -8.76 2.06 -8.86
C SER A 55 -7.67 2.93 -9.49
N VAL A 56 -7.47 2.77 -10.80
CA VAL A 56 -6.62 3.68 -11.59
C VAL A 56 -7.31 5.02 -11.88
N PHE A 57 -8.61 5.10 -11.66
CA PHE A 57 -9.41 6.32 -11.78
C PHE A 57 -9.50 6.99 -10.41
N GLU A 58 -9.11 8.25 -10.35
CA GLU A 58 -9.23 9.11 -9.18
C GLU A 58 -10.72 9.39 -8.91
N GLY A 59 -11.19 9.02 -7.71
CA GLY A 59 -12.56 9.18 -7.24
C GLY A 59 -12.75 10.38 -6.31
N GLY A 60 -11.65 11.01 -5.89
CA GLY A 60 -11.68 12.22 -5.08
C GLY A 60 -12.14 13.43 -5.90
N GLN A 61 -12.92 14.32 -5.28
CA GLN A 61 -12.98 15.71 -5.77
C GLN A 61 -11.54 16.18 -5.97
N SER A 62 -11.23 16.81 -7.13
CA SER A 62 -9.93 17.40 -7.39
C SER A 62 -9.41 18.03 -6.11
N GLY A 63 -8.30 17.48 -5.59
CA GLY A 63 -7.72 17.98 -4.35
C GLY A 63 -7.64 19.50 -4.42
N ARG A 64 -7.87 20.19 -3.30
CA ARG A 64 -7.65 21.63 -3.24
C ARG A 64 -6.21 21.88 -3.70
N ILE A 65 -6.06 22.29 -4.96
CA ILE A 65 -4.81 22.83 -5.46
C ILE A 65 -4.56 24.04 -4.57
N ALA A 66 -3.42 24.09 -3.90
CA ALA A 66 -2.99 25.31 -3.23
C ALA A 66 -2.96 26.38 -4.32
N ALA A 67 -3.97 27.26 -4.32
CA ALA A 67 -3.92 28.45 -5.13
C ALA A 67 -2.76 29.26 -4.57
N ASP A 68 -1.73 29.46 -5.38
CA ASP A 68 -0.71 30.46 -5.08
C ASP A 68 -1.47 31.79 -4.90
N ASP A 69 -1.41 32.36 -3.71
CA ASP A 69 -2.02 33.65 -3.40
C ASP A 69 -1.28 34.71 -4.24
N ALA A 70 -1.75 34.92 -5.46
CA ALA A 70 -1.29 35.96 -6.37
C ALA A 70 -1.74 37.36 -5.91
N ASN A 71 -1.73 37.64 -4.60
CA ASN A 71 -2.03 38.94 -4.03
C ASN A 71 -0.90 39.45 -3.15
N HIS A 72 0.30 39.55 -3.74
CA HIS A 72 1.42 40.31 -3.17
C HIS A 72 1.96 41.38 -4.13
N ARG A 73 1.08 42.05 -4.89
CA ARG A 73 1.42 43.30 -5.61
C ARG A 73 0.18 44.20 -5.78
N ARG A 74 -0.07 45.06 -4.79
CA ARG A 74 -0.32 46.51 -4.96
C ARG A 74 -0.57 47.20 -3.63
#